data_AF-A0AAD4EBY1-F1
#
_entry.id   AF-A0AAD4EBY1-F1
#
_cell.length_a   1.000
_cell.length_b   1.000
_cell.length_c   1.000
_cell.angle_alpha   90.00
_cell.angle_beta   90.00
_cell.angle_gamma   90.00
#
_symmetry.space_group_name_H-M   'P 1'
#
loop_
_entity.id
_entity.type
_entity.pdbx_description
1 polymer ?
#
loop_
_entity_poly.entity_id
_entity_poly.type
_entity_poly.pdbx_seq_one_letter_code
_entity_poly.pdbx_strand_id
1 'polypeptide(L)'
;MWQDNNSSPGPPPYHSRSSEADPLIGPRKPYRRYQSLCVYVAIALFVITFTIVNFSISFSKDSLDPDVRNRIREDWDIELRQHQKEVLERNYTKARWLLQDENRIRLRKKWQAEVEEHRHDMKERRRREEQDNILLREKWSREVEEHKHDVEERRKREEQDNILLREKWGKEVEEHKHDMEERRRREEQDRILLREKWSREVEEHERQVEERRKHEEKERLRLNMFWTDLASHTCTSYATREYTARLVNVPSYYDRRVEACMATPVEIHGAEYTPKWCEDNGPNDVVGHWEVDQHEPDCASYWSWYKDFGCASPGSGQRRIEHYLENIPSGADWKEFCATTPASFNGMHFMGAEICFQKDHGTYGHWVFDDENCK
;
A
#
# COMPACT_ATOMS: atom_id res chain seq x y z
N MET A 1 -2.39 5.94 18.14
CA MET A 1 -1.57 6.24 16.95
C MET A 1 -1.04 4.94 16.39
N TRP A 2 -1.88 4.20 15.66
CA TRP A 2 -1.50 3.19 14.66
C TRP A 2 -2.69 3.16 13.70
N GLN A 3 -2.41 3.48 12.44
CA GLN A 3 -3.38 3.81 11.41
C GLN A 3 -4.01 2.58 10.77
N ASP A 4 -5.20 2.84 10.24
CA ASP A 4 -6.03 2.01 9.37
C ASP A 4 -5.29 1.37 8.20
N ASN A 5 -5.71 0.16 7.83
CA ASN A 5 -5.96 -0.25 6.44
C ASN A 5 -6.33 -1.73 6.40
N ASN A 6 -7.59 -2.06 6.13
CA ASN A 6 -7.91 -3.25 5.34
C ASN A 6 -9.32 -3.13 4.75
N SER A 7 -9.32 -2.66 3.50
CA SER A 7 -10.45 -2.57 2.60
C SER A 7 -10.95 -3.97 2.22
N SER A 8 -12.25 -4.20 2.37
CA SER A 8 -12.97 -5.34 1.81
C SER A 8 -13.10 -5.22 0.28
N PRO A 9 -12.94 -6.30 -0.50
CA PRO A 9 -13.34 -6.31 -1.90
C PRO A 9 -14.83 -6.66 -2.01
N GLY A 10 -15.63 -5.68 -2.43
CA GLY A 10 -17.02 -5.90 -2.83
C GLY A 10 -17.13 -6.65 -4.17
N PRO A 11 -18.19 -7.43 -4.40
CA PRO A 11 -18.40 -8.15 -5.66
C PRO A 11 -18.84 -7.21 -6.80
N PRO A 12 -18.57 -7.58 -8.07
CA PRO A 12 -18.82 -6.73 -9.24
C PRO A 12 -20.32 -6.64 -9.61
N PRO A 13 -20.74 -5.58 -10.32
CA PRO A 13 -22.12 -5.37 -10.72
C PRO A 13 -22.50 -6.25 -11.91
N TYR A 14 -23.61 -6.98 -11.79
CA TYR A 14 -24.21 -7.72 -12.90
C TYR A 14 -24.83 -6.74 -13.91
N HIS A 15 -24.32 -6.80 -15.15
CA HIS A 15 -24.88 -6.10 -16.30
C HIS A 15 -26.28 -6.59 -16.66
N SER A 16 -27.19 -5.65 -16.89
CA SER A 16 -28.49 -5.85 -17.51
C SER A 16 -28.33 -6.32 -18.95
N ARG A 17 -29.04 -7.39 -19.32
CA ARG A 17 -29.15 -7.89 -20.69
C ARG A 17 -30.58 -7.71 -21.18
N SER A 18 -30.77 -6.58 -21.85
CA SER A 18 -31.53 -6.37 -23.08
C SER A 18 -32.66 -7.34 -23.45
N SER A 19 -33.85 -6.72 -23.56
CA SER A 19 -34.99 -6.98 -24.43
C SER A 19 -34.67 -7.58 -25.82
N GLU A 20 -35.41 -8.62 -26.20
CA GLU A 20 -35.75 -8.93 -27.59
C GLU A 20 -37.26 -9.15 -27.69
N ALA A 21 -37.94 -8.14 -28.21
CA ALA A 21 -39.29 -8.20 -28.72
C ALA A 21 -39.22 -7.80 -30.18
N ASP A 22 -39.41 -8.78 -31.08
CA ASP A 22 -39.55 -8.54 -32.52
C ASP A 22 -41.01 -8.75 -32.94
N PRO A 23 -41.67 -7.71 -33.44
CA PRO A 23 -42.68 -7.79 -34.49
C PRO A 23 -42.15 -7.14 -35.79
N LEU A 24 -42.97 -7.11 -36.85
CA LEU A 24 -42.77 -6.52 -38.21
C LEU A 24 -42.40 -7.62 -39.23
N ILE A 25 -43.00 -7.79 -40.43
CA ILE A 25 -43.47 -6.90 -41.52
C ILE A 25 -44.47 -7.75 -42.35
N GLY A 26 -45.57 -7.30 -42.97
CA GLY A 26 -45.79 -6.01 -43.61
C GLY A 26 -47.14 -5.86 -44.36
N PRO A 27 -47.27 -4.79 -45.17
CA PRO A 27 -48.52 -4.07 -45.41
C PRO A 27 -49.04 -4.16 -46.85
N ARG A 28 -50.34 -3.94 -47.10
CA ARG A 28 -50.83 -3.38 -48.38
C ARG A 28 -52.02 -2.43 -48.18
N LYS A 29 -51.96 -1.37 -48.99
CA LYS A 29 -52.63 -0.07 -48.93
C LYS A 29 -53.95 0.00 -49.74
N PRO A 30 -54.71 1.10 -49.64
CA PRO A 30 -56.11 1.24 -50.04
C PRO A 30 -56.32 1.93 -51.41
N TYR A 31 -57.47 1.71 -52.06
CA TYR A 31 -58.05 2.51 -53.17
C TYR A 31 -59.38 1.87 -53.62
N ARG A 32 -60.43 2.51 -54.16
CA ARG A 32 -60.79 3.91 -54.42
C ARG A 32 -62.31 3.94 -54.69
N ARG A 33 -63.02 4.95 -54.17
CA ARG A 33 -64.32 5.41 -54.68
C ARG A 33 -64.15 5.97 -56.10
N TYR A 34 -64.93 5.47 -57.07
CA TYR A 34 -65.57 6.17 -58.22
C TYR A 34 -65.91 5.14 -59.29
N GLN A 35 -67.18 4.71 -59.41
CA GLN A 35 -67.74 4.20 -60.69
C GLN A 35 -69.27 4.02 -60.63
N SER A 36 -69.98 4.99 -60.03
CA SER A 36 -71.45 5.04 -59.96
C SER A 36 -72.14 5.52 -61.26
N LEU A 37 -71.40 5.64 -62.37
CA LEU A 37 -71.92 6.18 -63.64
C LEU A 37 -71.68 5.27 -64.85
N CYS A 38 -70.71 4.33 -64.80
CA CYS A 38 -70.51 3.33 -65.86
C CYS A 38 -71.50 2.15 -65.77
N VAL A 39 -72.00 1.84 -64.57
CA VAL A 39 -72.97 0.74 -64.36
C VAL A 39 -74.32 1.07 -65.02
N TYR A 40 -74.77 2.32 -64.98
CA TYR A 40 -76.04 2.71 -65.60
C TYR A 40 -75.99 2.69 -67.14
N VAL A 41 -74.84 3.00 -67.76
CA VAL A 41 -74.67 2.88 -69.23
C VAL A 41 -74.62 1.42 -69.66
N ALA A 42 -73.96 0.55 -68.89
CA ALA A 42 -73.92 -0.89 -69.15
C ALA A 42 -75.31 -1.53 -69.03
N ILE A 43 -76.11 -1.16 -68.03
CA ILE A 43 -77.49 -1.65 -67.88
C ILE A 43 -78.39 -1.15 -69.03
N ALA A 44 -78.25 0.10 -69.47
CA ALA A 44 -79.04 0.61 -70.60
C ALA A 44 -78.72 -0.13 -71.92
N LEU A 45 -77.44 -0.41 -72.21
CA LEU A 45 -77.04 -1.23 -73.36
C LEU A 45 -77.50 -2.69 -73.23
N PHE A 46 -77.51 -3.23 -72.02
CA PHE A 46 -78.04 -4.57 -71.76
C PHE A 46 -79.56 -4.63 -72.00
N VAL A 47 -80.33 -3.60 -71.59
CA VAL A 47 -81.77 -3.54 -71.85
C VAL A 47 -82.07 -3.38 -73.34
N ILE A 48 -81.32 -2.55 -74.08
CA ILE A 48 -81.50 -2.37 -75.53
C ILE A 48 -81.14 -3.65 -76.31
N THR A 49 -80.04 -4.32 -75.94
CA THR A 49 -79.69 -5.61 -76.58
C THR A 49 -80.68 -6.71 -76.20
N PHE A 50 -81.18 -6.71 -74.97
CA PHE A 50 -82.20 -7.66 -74.52
C PHE A 50 -83.55 -7.45 -75.23
N THR A 51 -83.97 -6.22 -75.52
CA THR A 51 -85.21 -5.98 -76.29
C THR A 51 -85.06 -6.34 -77.77
N ILE A 52 -83.91 -6.09 -78.39
CA ILE A 52 -83.65 -6.47 -79.81
C ILE A 52 -83.57 -8.00 -79.97
N VAL A 53 -82.93 -8.71 -79.03
CA VAL A 53 -82.84 -10.18 -79.07
C VAL A 53 -84.19 -10.83 -78.80
N ASN A 54 -84.99 -10.32 -77.86
CA ASN A 54 -86.33 -10.87 -77.60
C ASN A 54 -87.33 -10.58 -78.72
N PHE A 55 -87.23 -9.44 -79.41
CA PHE A 55 -88.08 -9.16 -80.58
C PHE A 55 -87.79 -10.11 -81.76
N SER A 56 -86.55 -10.59 -81.89
CA SER A 56 -86.16 -11.51 -82.97
C SER A 56 -86.56 -12.96 -82.74
N ILE A 57 -86.91 -13.36 -81.51
CA ILE A 57 -87.35 -14.73 -81.18
C ILE A 57 -88.88 -14.91 -81.38
N SER A 58 -89.63 -13.84 -81.66
CA SER A 58 -91.07 -13.90 -81.95
C SER A 58 -91.44 -14.25 -83.41
N PHE A 59 -90.45 -14.54 -84.27
CA PHE A 59 -90.72 -15.02 -85.62
C PHE A 59 -90.53 -16.54 -85.73
N SER A 60 -91.65 -17.23 -85.98
CA SER A 60 -91.73 -18.38 -86.88
C SER A 60 -91.03 -19.68 -86.44
N LYS A 61 -91.72 -20.48 -85.61
CA LYS A 61 -91.81 -21.94 -85.81
C LYS A 61 -93.22 -22.42 -85.43
N ASP A 62 -94.03 -22.63 -86.45
CA ASP A 62 -95.39 -23.16 -86.38
C ASP A 62 -95.36 -24.56 -85.73
N SER A 63 -95.93 -24.69 -84.52
CA SER A 63 -95.75 -25.83 -83.61
C SER A 63 -96.70 -27.01 -83.90
N LEU A 64 -97.22 -27.09 -85.13
CA LEU A 64 -98.23 -28.07 -85.53
C LEU A 64 -97.73 -29.07 -86.58
N ASP A 65 -96.42 -29.07 -86.89
CA ASP A 65 -95.78 -30.07 -87.76
C ASP A 65 -95.53 -31.40 -86.99
N PRO A 66 -96.13 -32.53 -87.41
CA PRO A 66 -95.95 -33.84 -86.78
C PRO A 66 -94.48 -34.30 -86.67
N ASP A 67 -93.62 -33.92 -87.62
CA ASP A 67 -92.22 -34.34 -87.66
C ASP A 67 -91.35 -33.57 -86.65
N VAL A 68 -91.74 -32.35 -86.29
CA VAL A 68 -91.12 -31.60 -85.19
C VAL A 68 -91.49 -32.23 -83.86
N ARG A 69 -92.73 -32.71 -83.71
CA ARG A 69 -93.21 -33.35 -82.47
C ARG A 69 -92.54 -34.70 -82.19
N ASN A 70 -92.21 -35.47 -83.24
CA ASN A 70 -91.47 -36.72 -83.09
C ASN A 70 -89.99 -36.47 -82.72
N ARG A 71 -89.34 -35.47 -83.33
CA ARG A 71 -87.98 -35.06 -82.92
C ARG A 71 -87.92 -34.58 -81.47
N ILE A 72 -88.89 -33.77 -81.03
CA ILE A 72 -88.98 -33.35 -79.62
C ILE A 72 -89.13 -34.57 -78.70
N ARG A 73 -89.93 -35.58 -79.05
CA ARG A 73 -90.06 -36.79 -78.22
C ARG A 73 -88.75 -37.58 -78.14
N GLU A 74 -88.03 -37.69 -79.26
CA GLU A 74 -86.75 -38.38 -79.30
C GLU A 74 -85.67 -37.63 -78.49
N ASP A 75 -85.63 -36.30 -78.57
CA ASP A 75 -84.76 -35.44 -77.76
C ASP A 75 -85.09 -35.57 -76.27
N TRP A 76 -86.37 -35.60 -75.90
CA TRP A 76 -86.82 -35.84 -74.52
C TRP A 76 -86.43 -37.22 -74.01
N ASP A 77 -86.49 -38.27 -74.84
CA ASP A 77 -86.03 -39.61 -74.46
C ASP A 77 -84.49 -39.68 -74.31
N ILE A 78 -83.75 -38.87 -75.05
CA ILE A 78 -82.29 -38.73 -74.88
C ILE A 78 -81.97 -37.97 -73.59
N GLU A 79 -82.63 -36.84 -73.34
CA GLU A 79 -82.47 -36.06 -72.11
C GLU A 79 -82.88 -36.86 -70.87
N LEU A 80 -83.99 -37.61 -70.94
CA LEU A 80 -84.42 -38.44 -69.83
C LEU A 80 -83.38 -39.52 -69.51
N ARG A 81 -82.76 -40.14 -70.53
CA ARG A 81 -81.68 -41.11 -70.34
C ARG A 81 -80.41 -40.46 -69.77
N GLN A 82 -80.05 -39.26 -70.23
CA GLN A 82 -78.92 -38.51 -69.67
C GLN A 82 -79.18 -38.12 -68.21
N HIS A 83 -80.36 -37.61 -67.91
CA HIS A 83 -80.78 -37.25 -66.55
C HIS A 83 -80.76 -38.48 -65.62
N GLN A 84 -81.27 -39.61 -66.07
CA GLN A 84 -81.19 -40.87 -65.32
C GLN A 84 -79.73 -41.27 -65.04
N LYS A 85 -78.83 -41.11 -66.02
CA LYS A 85 -77.39 -41.37 -65.83
C LYS A 85 -76.75 -40.41 -64.81
N GLU A 86 -77.06 -39.13 -64.88
CA GLU A 86 -76.56 -38.13 -63.91
C GLU A 86 -77.07 -38.38 -62.49
N VAL A 87 -78.35 -38.74 -62.36
CA VAL A 87 -78.93 -39.12 -61.06
C VAL A 87 -78.19 -40.32 -60.49
N LEU A 88 -77.85 -41.31 -61.33
CA LEU A 88 -77.11 -42.48 -60.91
C LEU A 88 -75.66 -42.15 -60.52
N GLU A 89 -74.97 -41.27 -61.26
CA GLU A 89 -73.62 -40.78 -60.91
C GLU A 89 -73.61 -39.94 -59.64
N ARG A 90 -74.63 -39.09 -59.42
CA ARG A 90 -74.80 -38.33 -58.18
C ARG A 90 -75.03 -39.27 -57.00
N ASN A 91 -75.89 -40.28 -57.15
CA ASN A 91 -76.15 -41.27 -56.12
C ASN A 91 -74.88 -42.08 -55.79
N TYR A 92 -74.13 -42.49 -56.81
CA TYR A 92 -72.87 -43.19 -56.63
C TYR A 92 -71.82 -42.33 -55.91
N THR A 93 -71.69 -41.06 -56.30
CA THR A 93 -70.78 -40.11 -55.66
C THR A 93 -71.19 -39.85 -54.21
N LYS A 94 -72.48 -39.69 -53.93
CA LYS A 94 -73.02 -39.53 -52.59
C LYS A 94 -72.73 -40.74 -51.71
N ALA A 95 -72.91 -41.96 -52.22
CA ALA A 95 -72.57 -43.19 -51.51
C ALA A 95 -71.07 -43.27 -51.18
N ARG A 96 -70.19 -42.89 -52.12
CA ARG A 96 -68.74 -42.82 -51.90
C ARG A 96 -68.38 -41.80 -50.81
N TRP A 97 -69.01 -40.63 -50.81
CA TRP A 97 -68.79 -39.60 -49.78
C TRP A 97 -69.24 -40.08 -48.39
N LEU A 98 -70.40 -40.73 -48.29
CA LEU A 98 -70.89 -41.28 -47.02
C LEU A 98 -69.91 -42.33 -46.45
N LEU A 99 -69.38 -43.21 -47.30
CA LEU A 99 -68.36 -44.19 -46.87
C LEU A 99 -67.06 -43.52 -46.42
N GLN A 100 -66.61 -42.47 -47.11
CA GLN A 100 -65.43 -41.71 -46.70
C GLN A 100 -65.66 -40.96 -45.38
N ASP A 101 -66.85 -40.41 -45.17
CA ASP A 101 -67.21 -39.71 -43.94
C ASP A 101 -67.27 -40.68 -42.76
N GLU A 102 -67.87 -41.86 -42.95
CA GLU A 102 -67.89 -42.93 -41.95
C GLU A 102 -66.46 -43.37 -41.58
N ASN A 103 -65.57 -43.53 -42.57
CA ASN A 103 -64.16 -43.83 -42.33
C ASN A 103 -63.45 -42.70 -41.56
N ARG A 104 -63.72 -41.44 -41.86
CA ARG A 104 -63.17 -40.28 -41.13
C ARG A 104 -63.66 -40.26 -39.68
N ILE A 105 -64.94 -40.54 -39.45
CA ILE A 105 -65.52 -40.64 -38.10
C ILE A 105 -64.86 -41.78 -37.33
N ARG A 106 -64.70 -42.95 -37.96
CA ARG A 106 -64.02 -44.10 -37.36
C ARG A 106 -62.57 -43.79 -36.98
N LEU A 107 -61.83 -43.11 -37.87
CA LEU A 107 -60.44 -42.72 -37.62
C LEU A 107 -60.34 -41.68 -36.49
N ARG A 108 -61.25 -40.70 -36.44
CA ARG A 108 -61.31 -39.73 -35.33
C ARG A 108 -61.59 -40.39 -33.99
N LYS A 109 -62.52 -41.36 -33.96
CA LYS A 109 -62.80 -42.14 -32.74
C LYS A 109 -61.57 -42.93 -32.28
N LYS A 110 -60.86 -43.57 -33.21
CA LYS A 110 -59.62 -44.30 -32.92
C LYS A 110 -58.55 -43.35 -32.35
N TRP A 111 -58.33 -42.22 -33.01
CA TRP A 111 -57.36 -41.22 -32.56
C TRP A 111 -57.71 -40.62 -31.20
N GLN A 112 -59.00 -40.36 -30.93
CA GLN A 112 -59.45 -39.90 -29.62
C GLN A 112 -59.17 -40.94 -28.52
N ALA A 113 -59.41 -42.22 -28.79
CA ALA A 113 -59.06 -43.29 -27.85
C ALA A 113 -57.55 -43.37 -27.59
N GLU A 114 -56.72 -43.29 -28.63
CA GLU A 114 -55.24 -43.27 -28.50
C GLU A 114 -54.75 -42.05 -27.69
N VAL A 115 -55.36 -40.87 -27.89
CA VAL A 115 -55.03 -39.67 -27.11
C VAL A 115 -55.45 -39.81 -25.64
N GLU A 116 -56.61 -40.40 -25.37
CA GLU A 116 -57.07 -40.66 -24.01
C GLU A 116 -56.19 -41.67 -23.28
N GLU A 117 -55.79 -42.75 -23.96
CA GLU A 117 -54.84 -43.74 -23.46
C GLU A 117 -53.48 -43.11 -23.17
N HIS A 118 -52.93 -42.33 -24.11
CA HIS A 118 -51.66 -41.63 -23.91
C HIS A 118 -51.73 -40.64 -22.73
N ARG A 119 -52.85 -39.91 -22.59
CA ARG A 119 -53.09 -39.02 -21.44
C ARG A 119 -53.16 -39.80 -20.13
N HIS A 120 -53.71 -41.01 -20.13
CA HIS A 120 -53.74 -41.89 -18.97
C HIS A 120 -52.33 -42.38 -18.60
N ASP A 121 -51.56 -42.89 -19.56
CA ASP A 121 -50.17 -43.34 -19.36
C ASP A 121 -49.30 -42.21 -18.81
N MET A 122 -49.40 -41.00 -19.38
CA MET A 122 -48.67 -39.82 -18.89
C MET A 122 -49.02 -39.46 -17.44
N LYS A 123 -50.29 -39.62 -17.02
CA LYS A 123 -50.70 -39.40 -15.63
C LYS A 123 -50.14 -40.49 -14.71
N GLU A 124 -50.10 -41.74 -15.15
CA GLU A 124 -49.50 -42.82 -14.36
C GLU A 124 -47.99 -42.65 -14.19
N ARG A 125 -47.28 -42.31 -15.27
CA ARG A 125 -45.83 -42.02 -15.21
C ARG A 125 -45.54 -40.91 -14.22
N ARG A 126 -46.29 -39.81 -14.28
CA ARG A 126 -46.14 -38.70 -13.32
C ARG A 126 -46.37 -39.14 -11.88
N ARG A 127 -47.36 -39.99 -11.62
CA ARG A 127 -47.60 -40.54 -10.26
C ARG A 127 -46.44 -41.41 -9.78
N ARG A 128 -45.85 -42.24 -10.64
CA ARG A 128 -44.68 -43.06 -10.30
C ARG A 128 -43.47 -42.17 -10.00
N GLU A 129 -43.20 -41.19 -10.86
CA GLU A 129 -42.15 -40.20 -10.65
C GLU A 129 -42.34 -39.38 -9.35
N GLU A 130 -43.58 -38.99 -9.03
CA GLU A 130 -43.90 -38.32 -7.77
C GLU A 130 -43.64 -39.22 -6.56
N GLN A 131 -44.02 -40.50 -6.62
CA GLN A 131 -43.74 -41.47 -5.56
C GLN A 131 -42.24 -41.73 -5.39
N ASP A 132 -41.51 -41.93 -6.48
CA ASP A 132 -40.06 -42.13 -6.46
C ASP A 132 -39.35 -40.89 -5.90
N ASN A 133 -39.81 -39.69 -6.28
CA ASN A 133 -39.28 -38.44 -5.74
C ASN A 133 -39.54 -38.29 -4.23
N ILE A 134 -40.71 -38.72 -3.74
CA ILE A 134 -41.00 -38.73 -2.29
C ILE A 134 -40.05 -39.69 -1.57
N LEU A 135 -39.91 -40.92 -2.06
CA LEU A 135 -38.99 -41.92 -1.47
C LEU A 135 -37.54 -41.44 -1.47
N LEU A 136 -37.11 -40.80 -2.57
CA LEU A 136 -35.77 -40.24 -2.68
C LEU A 136 -35.55 -39.10 -1.67
N ARG A 137 -36.55 -38.23 -1.47
CA ARG A 137 -36.49 -37.16 -0.46
C ARG A 137 -36.43 -37.71 0.95
N GLU A 138 -37.20 -38.75 1.27
CA GLU A 138 -37.14 -39.40 2.57
C GLU A 138 -35.78 -40.07 2.81
N LYS A 139 -35.23 -40.75 1.80
CA LYS A 139 -33.90 -41.34 1.86
C LYS A 139 -32.84 -40.26 2.10
N TRP A 140 -32.85 -39.20 1.31
CA TRP A 140 -31.94 -38.06 1.46
C TRP A 140 -32.07 -37.40 2.84
N SER A 141 -33.29 -37.24 3.34
CA SER A 141 -33.52 -36.68 4.68
C SER A 141 -32.90 -37.54 5.78
N ARG A 142 -32.94 -38.87 5.66
CA ARG A 142 -32.28 -39.77 6.62
C ARG A 142 -30.76 -39.66 6.56
N GLU A 143 -30.19 -39.66 5.36
CA GLU A 143 -28.74 -39.51 5.15
C GLU A 143 -28.23 -38.16 5.70
N VAL A 144 -29.01 -37.08 5.52
CA VAL A 144 -28.67 -35.76 6.06
C VAL A 144 -28.69 -35.76 7.59
N GLU A 145 -29.68 -36.38 8.23
CA GLU A 145 -29.74 -36.45 9.70
C GLU A 145 -28.64 -37.34 10.28
N GLU A 146 -28.31 -38.46 9.64
CA GLU A 146 -27.18 -39.31 10.03
C GLU A 146 -25.86 -38.55 9.91
N HIS A 147 -25.64 -37.84 8.79
CA HIS A 147 -24.45 -37.03 8.60
C HIS A 147 -24.34 -35.90 9.64
N LYS A 148 -25.45 -35.23 9.97
CA LYS A 148 -25.46 -34.21 11.03
C LYS A 148 -25.06 -34.81 12.38
N HIS A 149 -25.59 -35.98 12.72
CA HIS A 149 -25.23 -36.67 13.96
C HIS A 149 -23.74 -37.03 14.00
N ASP A 150 -23.20 -37.57 12.91
CA ASP A 150 -21.77 -37.91 12.80
C ASP A 150 -20.84 -36.70 12.92
N VAL A 151 -21.23 -35.58 12.31
CA VAL A 151 -20.51 -34.31 12.42
C VAL A 151 -20.51 -33.80 13.85
N GLU A 152 -21.66 -33.88 14.54
CA GLU A 152 -21.80 -33.45 15.92
C GLU A 152 -20.96 -34.32 16.87
N GLU A 153 -20.95 -35.64 16.68
CA GLU A 153 -20.12 -36.56 17.47
C GLU A 153 -18.62 -36.40 17.19
N ARG A 154 -18.24 -36.04 15.96
CA ARG A 154 -16.85 -35.68 15.65
C ARG A 154 -16.46 -34.39 16.38
N ARG A 155 -17.32 -33.38 16.33
CA ARG A 155 -17.09 -32.09 17.00
C ARG A 155 -16.88 -32.26 18.50
N LYS A 156 -17.71 -33.08 19.16
CA LYS A 156 -17.56 -33.37 20.60
C LYS A 156 -16.23 -34.06 20.93
N ARG A 157 -15.78 -35.01 20.10
CA ARG A 157 -14.47 -35.67 20.27
C ARG A 157 -13.32 -34.69 20.11
N GLU A 158 -13.35 -33.86 19.07
CA GLU A 158 -12.36 -32.81 18.85
C GLU A 158 -12.34 -31.80 20.00
N GLU A 159 -13.49 -31.44 20.57
CA GLU A 159 -13.58 -30.55 21.73
C GLU A 159 -12.94 -31.18 22.98
N GLN A 160 -13.21 -32.46 23.24
CA GLN A 160 -12.58 -33.20 24.34
C GLN A 160 -11.07 -33.31 24.18
N ASP A 161 -10.61 -33.66 22.98
CA ASP A 161 -9.17 -33.74 22.67
C ASP A 161 -8.49 -32.37 22.81
N ASN A 162 -9.16 -31.30 22.39
CA ASN A 162 -8.66 -29.93 22.57
C ASN A 162 -8.58 -29.52 24.04
N ILE A 163 -9.54 -29.92 24.88
CA ILE A 163 -9.48 -29.67 26.33
C ILE A 163 -8.27 -30.39 26.94
N LEU A 164 -8.09 -31.68 26.64
CA LEU A 164 -6.95 -32.47 27.13
C LEU A 164 -5.61 -31.89 26.66
N LEU A 165 -5.54 -31.43 25.42
CA LEU A 165 -4.34 -30.79 24.87
C LEU A 165 -4.02 -29.49 25.61
N ARG A 166 -5.05 -28.67 25.92
CA ARG A 166 -4.86 -27.43 26.70
C ARG A 166 -4.39 -27.71 28.12
N GLU A 167 -4.89 -28.75 28.77
CA GLU A 167 -4.42 -29.16 30.09
C GLU A 167 -2.95 -29.61 30.06
N LYS A 168 -2.58 -30.41 29.05
CA LYS A 168 -1.19 -30.84 28.87
C LYS A 168 -0.27 -29.65 28.62
N TRP A 169 -0.66 -28.76 27.71
CA TRP A 169 0.12 -27.56 27.39
C TRP A 169 0.24 -26.61 28.59
N GLY A 170 -0.82 -26.48 29.41
CA GLY A 170 -0.78 -25.71 30.64
C GLY A 170 0.26 -26.23 31.65
N LYS A 171 0.40 -27.56 31.78
CA LYS A 171 1.45 -28.17 32.62
C LYS A 171 2.85 -27.90 32.08
N GLU A 172 3.06 -28.09 30.77
CA GLU A 172 4.35 -27.82 30.11
C GLU A 172 4.75 -26.34 30.26
N VAL A 173 3.79 -25.41 30.16
CA VAL A 173 4.04 -23.98 30.35
C VAL A 173 4.46 -23.65 31.78
N GLU A 174 3.80 -24.23 32.79
CA GLU A 174 4.19 -24.01 34.20
C GLU A 174 5.54 -24.66 34.53
N GLU A 175 5.85 -25.84 34.01
CA GLU A 175 7.17 -26.46 34.14
C GLU A 175 8.26 -25.60 33.50
N HIS A 176 8.03 -25.12 32.28
CA HIS A 176 8.96 -24.22 31.59
C HIS A 176 9.15 -22.90 32.34
N LYS A 177 8.08 -22.34 32.90
CA LYS A 177 8.14 -21.13 33.71
C LYS A 177 8.98 -21.33 34.97
N HIS A 178 8.84 -22.49 35.63
CA HIS A 178 9.68 -22.85 36.78
C HIS A 178 11.16 -22.99 36.40
N ASP A 179 11.48 -23.70 35.29
CA ASP A 179 12.88 -23.82 34.81
C ASP A 179 13.50 -22.46 34.49
N MET A 180 12.74 -21.58 33.83
CA MET A 180 13.17 -20.23 33.52
C MET A 180 13.44 -19.39 34.77
N GLU A 181 12.59 -19.50 35.79
CA GLU A 181 12.80 -18.79 37.05
C GLU A 181 14.01 -19.32 37.80
N GLU A 182 14.22 -20.65 37.81
CA GLU A 182 15.39 -21.26 38.44
C GLU A 182 16.69 -20.87 37.72
N ARG A 183 16.69 -20.86 36.39
CA ARG A 183 17.83 -20.36 35.60
C ARG A 183 18.15 -18.91 35.92
N ARG A 184 17.13 -18.05 35.98
CA ARG A 184 17.30 -16.64 36.35
C ARG A 184 17.93 -16.49 37.73
N ARG A 185 17.52 -17.31 38.71
CA ARG A 185 18.13 -17.29 40.06
C ARG A 185 19.60 -17.70 40.03
N ARG A 186 19.98 -18.73 39.26
CA ARG A 186 21.39 -19.14 39.11
C ARG A 186 22.23 -18.03 38.48
N GLU A 187 21.74 -17.45 37.39
CA GLU A 187 22.42 -16.33 36.69
C GLU A 187 22.57 -15.09 37.60
N GLU A 188 21.57 -14.80 38.42
CA GLU A 188 21.63 -13.70 39.39
C GLU A 188 22.67 -13.95 40.49
N GLN A 189 22.74 -15.17 41.02
CA GLN A 189 23.77 -15.57 41.98
C GLN A 189 25.17 -15.46 41.38
N ASP A 190 25.36 -15.94 40.14
CA ASP A 190 26.65 -15.85 39.44
C ASP A 190 27.06 -14.39 39.19
N ARG A 191 26.10 -13.52 38.85
CA ARG A 191 26.36 -12.08 38.69
C ARG A 191 26.79 -11.41 39.99
N ILE A 192 26.16 -11.78 41.11
CA ILE A 192 26.54 -11.26 42.43
C ILE A 192 27.97 -11.71 42.77
N LEU A 193 28.27 -13.01 42.63
CA LEU A 193 29.61 -13.55 42.88
C LEU A 193 30.68 -12.90 41.99
N LEU A 194 30.37 -12.68 40.71
CA LEU A 194 31.29 -12.02 39.78
C LEU A 194 31.53 -10.56 40.17
N ARG A 195 30.49 -9.84 40.60
CA ARG A 195 30.61 -8.46 41.08
C ARG A 195 31.46 -8.39 42.35
N GLU A 196 31.29 -9.31 43.30
CA GLU A 196 32.13 -9.39 44.51
C GLU A 196 33.58 -9.73 44.19
N LYS A 197 33.83 -10.61 43.21
CA LYS A 197 35.18 -10.91 42.73
C LYS A 197 35.82 -9.66 42.11
N TRP A 198 35.12 -9.00 41.19
CA TRP A 198 35.60 -7.78 40.54
C TRP A 198 35.86 -6.65 41.55
N SER A 199 34.97 -6.48 42.53
CA SER A 199 35.14 -5.47 43.59
C SER A 199 36.44 -5.68 44.37
N ARG A 200 36.81 -6.94 44.66
CA ARG A 200 38.07 -7.27 45.34
C ARG A 200 39.28 -7.00 44.46
N GLU A 201 39.20 -7.35 43.18
CA GLU A 201 40.27 -7.09 42.20
C GLU A 201 40.52 -5.58 42.02
N VAL A 202 39.45 -4.78 41.95
CA VAL A 202 39.54 -3.31 41.87
C VAL A 202 40.17 -2.74 43.13
N GLU A 203 39.71 -3.13 44.33
CA GLU A 203 40.26 -2.65 45.59
C GLU A 203 41.75 -3.04 45.77
N GLU A 204 42.15 -4.23 45.31
CA GLU A 204 43.56 -4.63 45.28
C GLU A 204 44.36 -3.80 44.29
N HIS A 205 43.84 -3.57 43.09
CA HIS A 205 44.49 -2.75 42.07
C HIS A 205 44.66 -1.31 42.56
N GLU A 206 43.64 -0.71 43.14
CA GLU A 206 43.69 0.65 43.71
C GLU A 206 44.75 0.75 44.82
N ARG A 207 44.83 -0.25 45.71
CA ARG A 207 45.89 -0.30 46.72
C ARG A 207 47.28 -0.36 46.10
N GLN A 208 47.48 -1.21 45.08
CA GLN A 208 48.76 -1.32 44.38
C GLN A 208 49.14 -0.01 43.66
N VAL A 209 48.17 0.66 43.03
CA VAL A 209 48.38 1.96 42.38
C VAL A 209 48.76 3.03 43.39
N GLU A 210 48.08 3.10 44.53
CA GLU A 210 48.37 4.08 45.57
C GLU A 210 49.73 3.83 46.26
N GLU A 211 50.08 2.57 46.53
CA GLU A 211 51.41 2.22 47.04
C GLU A 211 52.52 2.60 46.05
N ARG A 212 52.29 2.33 44.75
CA ARG A 212 53.21 2.72 43.69
C ARG A 212 53.38 4.25 43.62
N ARG A 213 52.27 5.00 43.67
CA ARG A 213 52.27 6.47 43.67
C ARG A 213 53.06 7.02 44.87
N LYS A 214 52.83 6.48 46.07
CA LYS A 214 53.58 6.86 47.28
C LYS A 214 55.06 6.54 47.17
N HIS A 215 55.43 5.41 46.57
CA HIS A 215 56.83 5.05 46.38
C HIS A 215 57.52 5.98 45.38
N GLU A 216 56.86 6.28 44.26
CA GLU A 216 57.34 7.24 43.26
C GLU A 216 57.53 8.64 43.86
N GLU A 217 56.56 9.13 44.63
CA GLU A 217 56.64 10.42 45.30
C GLU A 217 57.81 10.49 46.29
N LYS A 218 58.02 9.43 47.09
CA LYS A 218 59.17 9.33 48.00
C LYS A 218 60.50 9.32 47.26
N GLU A 219 60.61 8.56 46.17
CA GLU A 219 61.83 8.52 45.37
C GLU A 219 62.09 9.86 44.68
N ARG A 220 61.04 10.56 44.21
CA ARG A 220 61.16 11.92 43.66
C ARG A 220 61.66 12.93 44.69
N LEU A 221 61.09 12.93 45.89
CA LEU A 221 61.54 13.77 46.99
C LEU A 221 63.00 13.46 47.38
N ARG A 222 63.38 12.18 47.36
CA ARG A 222 64.75 11.73 47.66
C ARG A 222 65.76 12.18 46.59
N LEU A 223 65.37 12.15 45.32
CA LEU A 223 66.23 12.53 44.20
C LEU A 223 66.35 14.05 44.04
N ASN A 224 65.53 14.84 44.75
CA ASN A 224 65.54 16.30 44.72
C ASN A 224 65.54 16.81 43.27
N MET A 225 64.59 16.30 42.48
CA MET A 225 64.38 16.73 41.10
C MET A 225 63.75 18.12 41.11
N PHE A 226 64.34 19.04 40.37
CA PHE A 226 63.84 20.41 40.24
C PHE A 226 64.08 20.94 38.84
N TRP A 227 63.34 21.99 38.48
CA TRP A 227 63.45 22.65 37.20
C TRP A 227 64.61 23.65 37.18
N THR A 228 65.38 23.65 36.11
CA THR A 228 66.41 24.66 35.85
C THR A 228 66.24 25.26 34.46
N ASP A 229 66.90 26.38 34.21
CA ASP A 229 66.89 27.06 32.90
C ASP A 229 65.47 27.35 32.38
N LEU A 230 64.58 27.86 33.25
CA LEU A 230 63.25 28.28 32.84
C LEU A 230 63.37 29.39 31.81
N ALA A 231 63.04 29.05 30.56
CA ALA A 231 63.13 29.91 29.41
C ALA A 231 61.72 30.20 28.89
N SER A 232 61.43 31.48 28.71
CA SER A 232 60.22 31.96 28.07
C SER A 232 60.43 32.03 26.55
N HIS A 233 59.49 31.48 25.78
CA HIS A 233 59.52 31.54 24.32
C HIS A 233 58.57 32.61 23.78
N THR A 234 58.41 32.62 22.45
CA THR A 234 57.43 33.48 21.78
C THR A 234 56.01 33.13 22.23
N CYS A 235 55.14 34.13 22.25
CA CYS A 235 53.73 33.92 22.55
C CYS A 235 53.10 33.02 21.47
N THR A 236 52.34 32.01 21.90
CA THR A 236 51.72 31.02 21.01
C THR A 236 50.31 31.43 20.61
N SER A 237 49.54 32.03 21.53
CA SER A 237 48.17 32.50 21.30
C SER A 237 47.82 33.66 22.25
N TYR A 238 46.56 34.14 22.23
CA TYR A 238 46.12 35.24 23.09
C TYR A 238 46.43 34.95 24.57
N ALA A 239 47.14 35.90 25.20
CA ALA A 239 47.56 35.84 26.59
C ALA A 239 48.31 34.54 26.97
N THR A 240 48.82 33.80 25.98
CA THR A 240 49.45 32.50 26.19
C THR A 240 50.89 32.49 25.71
N ARG A 241 51.78 32.07 26.59
CA ARG A 241 53.21 31.94 26.32
C ARG A 241 53.69 30.53 26.57
N GLU A 242 54.56 30.05 25.69
CA GLU A 242 55.24 28.78 25.89
C GLU A 242 56.47 28.98 26.79
N TYR A 243 56.62 28.08 27.75
CA TYR A 243 57.77 28.00 28.63
C TYR A 243 58.41 26.62 28.47
N THR A 244 59.73 26.59 28.59
CA THR A 244 60.47 25.33 28.72
C THR A 244 61.44 25.40 29.87
N ALA A 245 61.72 24.27 30.47
CA ALA A 245 62.69 24.12 31.54
C ALA A 245 63.22 22.70 31.53
N ARG A 246 64.47 22.54 31.93
CA ARG A 246 65.11 21.24 32.03
C ARG A 246 64.96 20.67 33.44
N LEU A 247 64.54 19.42 33.54
CA LEU A 247 64.48 18.71 34.82
C LEU A 247 65.87 18.15 35.16
N VAL A 248 66.46 18.64 36.25
CA VAL A 248 67.77 18.17 36.73
C VAL A 248 67.65 17.13 37.84
N ASN A 249 68.76 16.46 38.13
CA ASN A 249 68.88 15.36 39.09
C ASN A 249 68.02 14.13 38.76
N VAL A 250 67.64 13.95 37.49
CA VAL A 250 67.01 12.72 36.99
C VAL A 250 68.12 11.71 36.69
N PRO A 251 68.28 10.62 37.47
CA PRO A 251 69.35 9.66 37.20
C PRO A 251 69.16 9.00 35.84
N SER A 252 70.28 8.74 35.13
CA SER A 252 70.25 8.07 33.82
C SER A 252 69.65 6.67 33.82
N TYR A 253 69.65 5.99 34.97
CA TYR A 253 69.06 4.65 35.18
C TYR A 253 67.60 4.70 35.64
N TYR A 254 67.02 5.89 35.81
CA TYR A 254 65.63 6.02 36.23
C TYR A 254 64.72 5.81 35.03
N ASP A 255 63.98 4.72 34.97
CA ASP A 255 63.21 4.37 33.76
C ASP A 255 61.96 5.25 33.53
N ARG A 256 61.59 6.11 34.50
CA ARG A 256 60.31 6.84 34.53
C ARG A 256 60.47 8.35 34.42
N ARG A 257 61.41 8.76 33.59
CA ARG A 257 61.86 10.16 33.46
C ARG A 257 60.75 11.08 32.99
N VAL A 258 59.95 10.62 32.03
CA VAL A 258 58.80 11.37 31.50
C VAL A 258 57.71 11.52 32.56
N GLU A 259 57.42 10.48 33.33
CA GLU A 259 56.42 10.56 34.40
C GLU A 259 56.88 11.48 35.55
N ALA A 260 58.17 11.44 35.90
CA ALA A 260 58.73 12.39 36.85
C ALA A 260 58.63 13.83 36.34
N CYS A 261 58.88 14.05 35.05
CA CYS A 261 58.71 15.34 34.38
C CYS A 261 57.26 15.84 34.49
N MET A 262 56.28 15.06 34.01
CA MET A 262 54.86 15.43 34.03
C MET A 262 54.32 15.70 35.43
N ALA A 263 54.88 15.06 36.46
CA ALA A 263 54.41 15.20 37.83
C ALA A 263 55.16 16.26 38.66
N THR A 264 56.17 16.94 38.09
CA THR A 264 56.95 17.99 38.79
C THR A 264 56.40 19.37 38.45
N PRO A 265 55.73 20.07 39.37
CA PRO A 265 55.26 21.42 39.10
C PRO A 265 56.43 22.42 39.00
N VAL A 266 56.24 23.48 38.22
CA VAL A 266 57.11 24.66 38.18
C VAL A 266 56.32 25.87 38.61
N GLU A 267 56.97 26.83 39.27
CA GLU A 267 56.36 28.12 39.59
C GLU A 267 56.61 29.10 38.43
N ILE A 268 55.55 29.54 37.77
CA ILE A 268 55.59 30.59 36.73
C ILE A 268 54.65 31.70 37.20
N HIS A 269 55.16 32.92 37.34
CA HIS A 269 54.41 34.09 37.84
C HIS A 269 53.71 33.89 39.19
N GLY A 270 54.28 33.08 40.10
CA GLY A 270 53.72 32.85 41.43
C GLY A 270 52.60 31.80 41.49
N ALA A 271 52.31 31.10 40.38
CA ALA A 271 51.40 29.97 40.33
C ALA A 271 52.13 28.69 39.92
N GLU A 272 51.70 27.55 40.45
CA GLU A 272 52.27 26.23 40.14
C GLU A 272 51.60 25.63 38.90
N TYR A 273 52.42 25.19 37.94
CA TYR A 273 51.97 24.54 36.72
C TYR A 273 52.68 23.20 36.51
N THR A 274 51.93 22.15 36.14
CA THR A 274 52.53 20.91 35.64
C THR A 274 52.75 21.01 34.13
N PRO A 275 53.83 20.40 33.59
CA PRO A 275 54.08 20.43 32.15
C PRO A 275 52.89 19.87 31.37
N LYS A 276 52.63 20.45 30.19
CA LYS A 276 51.64 19.94 29.24
C LYS A 276 52.19 18.72 28.50
N TRP A 277 53.49 18.71 28.19
CA TRP A 277 54.22 17.54 27.71
C TRP A 277 55.69 17.59 28.13
N CYS A 278 56.38 16.48 27.91
CA CYS A 278 57.77 16.27 28.30
C CYS A 278 58.54 15.57 27.18
N GLU A 279 59.74 16.05 26.88
CA GLU A 279 60.66 15.48 25.91
C GLU A 279 61.85 14.84 26.62
N ASP A 280 62.19 13.61 26.27
CA ASP A 280 63.35 12.89 26.80
C ASP A 280 64.45 12.86 25.72
N ASN A 281 65.41 13.77 25.85
CA ASN A 281 66.53 13.96 24.92
C ASN A 281 67.74 13.08 25.28
N GLY A 282 67.59 12.16 26.24
CA GLY A 282 68.65 11.24 26.64
C GLY A 282 69.11 11.42 28.09
N PRO A 283 70.27 10.85 28.46
CA PRO A 283 70.72 10.82 29.85
C PRO A 283 70.86 12.22 30.46
N ASN A 284 70.06 12.49 31.49
CA ASN A 284 69.98 13.76 32.23
C ASN A 284 69.43 14.96 31.43
N ASP A 285 68.74 14.75 30.31
CA ASP A 285 68.15 15.84 29.52
C ASP A 285 66.67 15.58 29.27
N VAL A 286 65.85 15.97 30.25
CA VAL A 286 64.39 15.88 30.16
C VAL A 286 63.85 17.30 30.20
N VAL A 287 63.13 17.71 29.16
CA VAL A 287 62.62 19.07 29.01
C VAL A 287 61.11 19.05 29.18
N GLY A 288 60.62 19.84 30.13
CA GLY A 288 59.19 20.10 30.30
C GLY A 288 58.78 21.27 29.43
N HIS A 289 57.54 21.23 28.94
CA HIS A 289 56.93 22.27 28.13
C HIS A 289 55.60 22.69 28.76
N TRP A 290 55.38 23.99 28.90
CA TRP A 290 54.17 24.58 29.46
C TRP A 290 53.59 25.61 28.51
N GLU A 291 52.27 25.71 28.48
CA GLU A 291 51.56 26.82 27.88
C GLU A 291 50.85 27.56 29.02
N VAL A 292 51.30 28.77 29.33
CA VAL A 292 50.78 29.57 30.44
C VAL A 292 49.93 30.69 29.87
N ASP A 293 48.64 30.68 30.21
CA ASP A 293 47.60 31.59 29.70
C ASP A 293 47.25 32.74 30.67
N GLN A 294 48.00 32.88 31.77
CA GLN A 294 47.75 33.85 32.82
C GLN A 294 48.96 34.74 33.06
N HIS A 295 48.70 36.01 33.34
CA HIS A 295 49.73 37.02 33.65
C HIS A 295 50.77 37.22 32.53
N GLU A 296 50.37 37.03 31.27
CA GLU A 296 51.18 37.31 30.06
C GLU A 296 50.68 38.56 29.32
N PRO A 297 50.82 39.77 29.88
CA PRO A 297 50.30 40.99 29.26
C PRO A 297 50.94 41.27 27.89
N ASP A 298 52.19 40.85 27.68
CA ASP A 298 52.89 41.01 26.40
C ASP A 298 52.32 40.12 25.29
N CYS A 299 51.60 39.06 25.65
CA CYS A 299 50.94 38.14 24.71
C CYS A 299 49.45 38.49 24.51
N ALA A 300 48.95 39.54 25.17
CA ALA A 300 47.57 39.97 25.04
C ALA A 300 47.40 40.89 23.82
N SER A 301 47.03 40.30 22.69
CA SER A 301 46.48 41.05 21.55
C SER A 301 45.11 41.63 21.88
N TYR A 302 44.70 42.69 21.17
CA TYR A 302 43.38 43.29 21.39
C TYR A 302 42.78 43.80 20.09
N TRP A 303 41.45 43.83 20.05
CA TRP A 303 40.68 44.38 18.94
C TRP A 303 40.59 45.91 19.09
N SER A 304 41.24 46.66 18.20
CA SER A 304 41.44 48.11 18.32
C SER A 304 40.23 48.92 17.85
N TRP A 305 39.96 48.90 16.54
CA TRP A 305 38.81 49.56 15.93
C TRP A 305 38.02 48.58 15.08
N TYR A 306 36.75 48.88 14.87
CA TYR A 306 35.86 48.04 14.08
C TYR A 306 35.16 48.82 12.97
N LYS A 307 34.75 48.08 11.96
CA LYS A 307 33.93 48.55 10.85
C LYS A 307 32.66 47.72 10.80
N ASP A 308 31.53 48.39 10.98
CA ASP A 308 30.21 47.80 10.77
C ASP A 308 29.89 47.81 9.27
N PHE A 309 29.60 46.64 8.70
CA PHE A 309 29.19 46.49 7.30
C PHE A 309 27.66 46.46 7.14
N GLY A 310 26.91 46.61 8.24
CA GLY A 310 25.47 46.52 8.28
C GLY A 310 24.99 45.07 8.20
N CYS A 311 23.75 44.89 7.76
CA CYS A 311 23.14 43.57 7.63
C CYS A 311 23.85 42.73 6.56
N ALA A 312 24.10 41.46 6.87
CA ALA A 312 24.75 40.53 5.95
C ALA A 312 23.98 40.41 4.62
N SER A 313 22.65 40.40 4.69
CA SER A 313 21.74 40.62 3.56
C SER A 313 20.41 41.19 4.04
N PRO A 314 19.59 41.83 3.18
CA PRO A 314 18.26 42.31 3.57
C PRO A 314 17.39 41.17 4.12
N GLY A 315 16.86 41.32 5.33
CA GLY A 315 16.01 40.34 6.00
C GLY A 315 16.73 39.08 6.52
N SER A 316 18.06 39.07 6.59
CA SER A 316 18.80 37.92 7.16
C SER A 316 18.61 37.78 8.66
N GLY A 317 18.26 38.87 9.35
CA GLY A 317 18.37 38.95 10.80
C GLY A 317 19.81 38.86 11.30
N GLN A 318 20.82 39.07 10.44
CA GLN A 318 22.24 38.96 10.77
C GLN A 318 23.01 40.22 10.40
N ARG A 319 23.89 40.69 11.29
CA ARG A 319 24.80 41.82 11.07
C ARG A 319 26.24 41.31 10.91
N ARG A 320 27.02 42.05 10.13
CA ARG A 320 28.41 41.74 9.83
C ARG A 320 29.35 42.84 10.27
N ILE A 321 30.35 42.49 11.07
CA ILE A 321 31.38 43.44 11.51
C ILE A 321 32.78 42.88 11.32
N GLU A 322 33.74 43.78 11.14
CA GLU A 322 35.16 43.45 11.08
C GLU A 322 35.93 44.27 12.11
N HIS A 323 36.85 43.65 12.85
CA HIS A 323 37.73 44.34 13.79
C HIS A 323 39.18 44.17 13.36
N TYR A 324 39.97 45.22 13.57
CA TYR A 324 41.42 45.19 13.41
C TYR A 324 42.10 44.67 14.67
N LEU A 325 42.99 43.67 14.52
CA LEU A 325 43.75 43.07 15.60
C LEU A 325 45.09 43.76 15.77
N GLU A 326 45.38 44.24 16.98
CA GLU A 326 46.64 44.88 17.35
C GLU A 326 47.42 44.05 18.38
N ASN A 327 48.69 44.45 18.58
CA ASN A 327 49.62 43.85 19.54
C ASN A 327 49.90 42.36 19.29
N ILE A 328 50.01 41.97 18.00
CA ILE A 328 50.48 40.64 17.62
C ILE A 328 52.02 40.63 17.71
N PRO A 329 52.64 39.75 18.51
CA PRO A 329 54.09 39.67 18.62
C PRO A 329 54.76 39.40 17.26
N SER A 330 55.93 40.00 17.04
CA SER A 330 56.65 39.84 15.78
C SER A 330 57.02 38.36 15.56
N GLY A 331 56.62 37.80 14.42
CA GLY A 331 56.88 36.39 14.07
C GLY A 331 55.87 35.38 14.62
N ALA A 332 54.89 35.81 15.43
CA ALA A 332 53.82 34.93 15.91
C ALA A 332 52.83 34.54 14.79
N ASP A 333 52.11 33.44 14.99
CA ASP A 333 51.05 33.04 14.07
C ASP A 333 49.81 33.93 14.26
N TRP A 334 49.68 34.93 13.39
CA TRP A 334 48.55 35.86 13.41
C TRP A 334 47.19 35.15 13.34
N LYS A 335 47.10 33.95 12.75
CA LYS A 335 45.83 33.20 12.67
C LYS A 335 45.43 32.70 14.05
N GLU A 336 46.39 32.15 14.80
CA GLU A 336 46.16 31.63 16.14
C GLU A 336 45.73 32.78 17.08
N PHE A 337 46.42 33.91 17.02
CA PHE A 337 46.04 35.11 17.77
C PHE A 337 44.64 35.59 17.38
N CYS A 338 44.32 35.65 16.10
CA CYS A 338 42.99 36.05 15.65
C CYS A 338 41.88 35.09 16.11
N ALA A 339 42.15 33.79 16.14
CA ALA A 339 41.21 32.77 16.58
C ALA A 339 41.04 32.68 18.11
N THR A 340 41.97 33.23 18.89
CA THR A 340 41.98 33.13 20.37
C THR A 340 41.85 34.46 21.09
N THR A 341 41.91 35.60 20.38
CA THR A 341 41.72 36.92 20.99
C THR A 341 40.24 37.16 21.27
N PRO A 342 39.82 37.25 22.54
CA PRO A 342 38.42 37.44 22.86
C PRO A 342 37.92 38.80 22.40
N ALA A 343 36.67 38.84 21.93
CA ALA A 343 35.97 40.07 21.55
C ALA A 343 34.66 40.18 22.32
N SER A 344 34.35 41.39 22.78
CA SER A 344 33.07 41.68 23.45
C SER A 344 32.43 42.92 22.83
N PHE A 345 31.29 42.75 22.17
CA PHE A 345 30.52 43.84 21.56
C PHE A 345 29.03 43.48 21.52
N ASN A 346 28.16 44.50 21.58
CA ASN A 346 26.69 44.33 21.63
C ASN A 346 26.19 43.35 22.71
N GLY A 347 26.89 43.28 23.85
CA GLY A 347 26.53 42.37 24.95
C GLY A 347 26.83 40.89 24.69
N MET A 348 27.48 40.56 23.57
CA MET A 348 27.96 39.21 23.27
C MET A 348 29.46 39.10 23.57
N HIS A 349 29.90 37.89 23.89
CA HIS A 349 31.30 37.56 24.14
C HIS A 349 31.72 36.41 23.21
N PHE A 350 32.82 36.61 22.51
CA PHE A 350 33.42 35.65 21.59
C PHE A 350 34.82 35.31 22.08
N MET A 351 35.19 34.03 22.06
CA MET A 351 36.55 33.57 22.41
C MET A 351 37.59 33.98 21.36
N GLY A 352 37.15 34.33 20.15
CA GLY A 352 37.98 34.63 19.00
C GLY A 352 37.16 35.15 17.82
N ALA A 353 37.83 35.47 16.72
CA ALA A 353 37.16 35.76 15.46
C ALA A 353 36.59 34.51 14.80
N GLU A 354 35.44 34.64 14.16
CA GLU A 354 34.83 33.55 13.38
C GLU A 354 35.61 33.30 12.09
N ILE A 355 36.02 34.39 11.42
CA ILE A 355 36.88 34.33 10.23
C ILE A 355 38.04 35.31 10.42
N CYS A 356 39.24 34.83 10.11
CA CYS A 356 40.49 35.58 10.20
C CYS A 356 41.07 35.83 8.80
N PHE A 357 41.46 37.06 8.51
CA PHE A 357 42.09 37.41 7.24
C PHE A 357 43.11 38.55 7.40
N GLN A 358 44.01 38.68 6.44
CA GLN A 358 44.97 39.79 6.38
C GLN A 358 44.66 40.73 5.23
N LYS A 359 44.79 42.04 5.49
CA LYS A 359 44.60 43.11 4.50
C LYS A 359 45.58 44.24 4.81
N ASP A 360 46.30 44.73 3.80
CA ASP A 360 47.26 45.84 3.96
C ASP A 360 48.28 45.64 5.10
N HIS A 361 48.79 44.40 5.26
CA HIS A 361 49.66 43.95 6.36
C HIS A 361 49.01 43.92 7.76
N GLY A 362 47.74 44.29 7.86
CA GLY A 362 46.94 44.17 9.06
C GLY A 362 46.25 42.81 9.19
N THR A 363 45.98 42.38 10.42
CA THR A 363 45.18 41.20 10.73
C THR A 363 43.78 41.63 11.16
N TYR A 364 42.76 40.98 10.62
CA TYR A 364 41.37 41.31 10.86
C TYR A 364 40.59 40.07 11.26
N GLY A 365 39.69 40.27 12.23
CA GLY A 365 38.66 39.32 12.62
C GLY A 365 37.32 39.75 12.04
N HIS A 366 36.49 38.77 11.72
CA HIS A 366 35.16 38.95 11.17
C HIS A 366 34.16 38.15 12.00
N TRP A 367 33.00 38.73 12.22
CA TRP A 367 31.88 38.07 12.91
C TRP A 367 30.59 38.32 12.15
N VAL A 368 29.77 37.28 12.05
CA VAL A 368 28.37 37.37 11.65
C VAL A 368 27.52 36.93 12.83
N PHE A 369 26.63 37.80 13.31
CA PHE A 369 25.79 37.51 14.48
C PHE A 369 24.38 38.00 14.27
N ASP A 370 23.46 37.46 15.05
CA ASP A 370 22.05 37.80 14.95
C ASP A 370 21.77 39.22 15.47
N ASP A 371 21.04 40.00 14.69
CA ASP A 371 20.59 41.35 15.04
C ASP A 371 19.16 41.55 14.53
N GLU A 372 18.25 41.88 15.45
CA GLU A 372 16.83 42.08 15.14
C GLU A 372 16.59 43.27 14.22
N ASN A 373 17.50 44.24 14.19
CA ASN A 373 17.42 45.37 13.27
C ASN A 373 17.67 44.97 11.81
N CYS A 374 18.11 43.74 11.56
CA CYS A 374 18.37 43.18 10.24
C CYS A 374 17.29 42.21 9.74
N LYS A 375 16.19 42.05 10.49
CA LYS A 375 15.05 41.19 10.14
C LYS A 375 14.09 41.87 9.16
#